data_AF-A0A0F9J8K7-F1
#
_entry.id   AF-A0A0F9J8K7-F1
#
_cell.length_a   1.000
_cell.length_b   1.000
_cell.length_c   1.000
_cell.angle_alpha   90.00
_cell.angle_beta   90.00
_cell.angle_gamma   90.00
#
_symmetry.space_group_name_H-M   'P 1'
#
loop_
_entity.id
_entity.type
_entity.pdbx_description
1 polymer ?
#
loop_
_entity_poly.entity_id
_entity_poly.type
_entity_poly.pdbx_seq_one_letter_code
_entity_poly.pdbx_strand_id
1 'polypeptide(L)' 'MGQRDIRRLLISGAMAVLQAVERFGTPHNTWLIAMLERKPRMLVAVALANKMARGLWAMVTKQVDYRTPATMA' A
#
# COMPACT_ATOMS: atom_id res chain seq x y z
N MET A 1 -16.49 10.58 12.28
CA MET A 1 -15.33 11.26 11.65
C MET A 1 -14.15 10.29 11.67
N GLY A 2 -13.60 9.90 10.50
CA GLY A 2 -12.49 8.94 10.45
C GLY A 2 -11.20 9.48 11.07
N GLN A 3 -10.40 8.61 11.68
CA GLN A 3 -9.17 9.00 12.37
C GLN A 3 -8.14 9.50 11.35
N ARG A 4 -7.87 10.82 11.36
CA ARG A 4 -6.99 11.48 10.40
C ARG A 4 -5.56 10.93 10.43
N ASP A 5 -5.14 10.46 11.60
CA ASP A 5 -3.79 9.96 11.83
C ASP A 5 -3.55 8.63 11.13
N ILE A 6 -4.50 7.69 11.21
CA ILE A 6 -4.43 6.42 10.46
C ILE A 6 -4.31 6.69 8.96
N ARG A 7 -5.11 7.62 8.42
CA ARG A 7 -5.05 7.97 7.00
C ARG A 7 -3.68 8.55 6.62
N ARG A 8 -3.11 9.43 7.45
CA ARG A 8 -1.77 9.99 7.23
C ARG A 8 -0.69 8.92 7.25
N LEU A 9 -0.76 7.99 8.20
CA LEU A 9 0.18 6.87 8.31
C LEU A 9 0.10 5.96 7.07
N LEU A 10 -1.11 5.62 6.62
CA LEU A 10 -1.31 4.79 5.43
C LEU A 10 -0.78 5.46 4.16
N ILE A 11 -1.00 6.77 3.99
CA ILE A 11 -0.47 7.51 2.84
C ILE A 11 1.06 7.59 2.91
N SER A 12 1.62 7.86 4.09
CA SER A 12 3.07 7.94 4.27
C SER A 12 3.75 6.59 3.99
N GLY A 13 3.17 5.50 4.47
CA GLY A 13 3.63 4.14 4.15
C GLY A 13 3.54 3.83 2.67
N ALA A 14 2.44 4.24 2.00
CA ALA A 14 2.31 4.08 0.55
C ALA A 14 3.41 4.83 -0.21
N MET A 15 3.71 6.07 0.18
CA MET A 15 4.77 6.88 -0.42
C MET A 15 6.15 6.23 -0.26
N ALA A 16 6.44 5.63 0.89
CA ALA A 16 7.69 4.89 1.11
C ALA A 16 7.82 3.68 0.17
N VAL A 17 6.73 2.93 -0.04
CA VAL A 17 6.69 1.81 -1.01
C VAL A 17 6.90 2.30 -2.43
N LEU A 18 6.25 3.40 -2.83
CA LEU A 18 6.44 3.98 -4.17
C LEU A 18 7.90 4.38 -4.39
N GLN A 19 8.52 5.04 -3.41
CA GLN A 19 9.93 5.42 -3.49
C GLN A 19 10.85 4.20 -3.62
N ALA A 20 10.57 3.12 -2.89
CA ALA A 20 11.32 1.87 -3.01
C ALA A 20 11.16 1.21 -4.38
N VAL A 21 9.95 1.25 -4.96
CA VAL A 21 9.69 0.74 -6.32
C VAL A 21 10.46 1.53 -7.37
N GLU A 22 10.42 2.87 -7.30
CA GLU A 22 11.16 3.75 -8.21
C GLU A 22 12.68 3.57 -8.08
N ARG A 23 13.19 3.37 -6.85
CA ARG A 23 14.63 3.27 -6.59
C ARG A 23 15.23 1.91 -6.91
N PHE A 24 14.50 0.82 -6.64
CA PHE A 24 15.03 -0.54 -6.70
C PHE A 24 14.41 -1.40 -7.80
N GLY A 25 13.40 -0.91 -8.54
CA GLY A 25 12.78 -1.65 -9.65
C GLY A 25 12.22 -3.01 -9.21
N THR A 26 11.41 -3.02 -8.15
CA THR A 26 11.04 -4.27 -7.46
C THR A 26 10.14 -5.17 -8.33
N PRO A 27 10.52 -6.44 -8.60
CA PRO A 27 9.80 -7.31 -9.55
C PRO A 27 8.40 -7.77 -9.08
N HIS A 28 8.07 -7.62 -7.78
CA HIS A 28 6.78 -8.03 -7.23
C HIS A 28 5.67 -6.96 -7.39
N ASN A 29 6.02 -5.77 -7.90
CA ASN A 29 5.13 -4.60 -7.95
C ASN A 29 4.78 -4.20 -9.39
N THR A 30 4.67 -5.16 -10.33
CA THR A 30 4.30 -4.93 -11.73
C THR A 30 3.05 -4.05 -11.88
N TRP A 31 2.05 -4.24 -11.01
CA TRP A 31 0.85 -3.40 -10.98
C TRP A 31 1.14 -1.93 -10.63
N LEU A 32 2.04 -1.69 -9.68
CA LEU A 32 2.38 -0.35 -9.20
C LEU A 32 3.20 0.41 -10.24
N ILE A 33 4.15 -0.28 -10.88
CA ILE A 33 4.95 0.26 -11.98
C ILE A 33 4.03 0.65 -13.15
N ALA A 34 3.16 -0.25 -13.60
CA ALA A 34 2.19 0.03 -14.67
C ALA A 34 1.23 1.19 -14.34
N MET A 35 0.94 1.40 -13.05
CA MET A 35 0.10 2.51 -12.61
C MET A 35 0.86 3.85 -12.58
N LEU A 36 2.14 3.83 -12.20
CA LEU A 36 3.03 5.01 -12.23
C LEU A 36 3.30 5.49 -13.66
N GLU A 37 3.35 4.58 -14.63
CA GLU A 37 3.48 4.93 -16.05
C GLU A 37 2.26 5.70 -16.60
N ARG A 38 1.07 5.50 -16.00
CA ARG A 38 -0.20 6.01 -16.52
C ARG A 38 -0.83 7.12 -15.68
N LYS A 39 -0.42 7.28 -14.42
CA LYS A 39 -1.06 8.16 -13.44
C LYS A 39 -0.04 8.90 -12.58
N PRO A 40 -0.35 10.13 -12.14
CA PRO A 40 0.52 10.88 -11.25
C PRO A 40 0.71 10.18 -9.90
N ARG A 41 1.91 10.30 -9.33
CA ARG A 41 2.37 9.62 -8.11
C ARG A 41 1.37 9.65 -6.95
N MET A 42 0.73 10.80 -6.73
CA MET A 42 -0.20 10.99 -5.60
C MET A 42 -1.45 10.12 -5.72
N LEU A 43 -1.98 9.93 -6.94
CA LEU A 43 -3.13 9.06 -7.16
C LEU A 43 -2.76 7.60 -6.92
N VAL A 44 -1.57 7.19 -7.34
CA VAL A 44 -1.06 5.83 -7.10
C VAL A 44 -0.85 5.59 -5.61
N ALA A 45 -0.27 6.54 -4.88
CA ALA A 45 -0.09 6.45 -3.43
C ALA A 45 -1.43 6.33 -2.69
N VAL A 46 -2.45 7.11 -3.07
CA VAL A 46 -3.79 7.01 -2.48
C VAL A 46 -4.44 5.67 -2.79
N ALA A 47 -4.30 5.16 -4.02
CA ALA A 47 -4.82 3.84 -4.38
C ALA A 47 -4.15 2.72 -3.59
N LEU A 48 -2.83 2.80 -3.40
CA LEU A 48 -2.07 1.87 -2.58
C LEU A 48 -2.49 1.96 -1.10
N ALA A 49 -2.64 3.16 -0.56
CA ALA A 49 -3.15 3.37 0.79
C ALA A 49 -4.54 2.74 0.98
N ASN A 50 -5.43 2.87 0.00
CA ASN A 50 -6.75 2.24 0.04
C ASN A 50 -6.66 0.70 -0.04
N LYS A 51 -5.71 0.15 -0.81
CA LYS A 51 -5.44 -1.29 -0.84
C LYS A 51 -4.98 -1.80 0.54
N MET A 52 -4.06 -1.08 1.19
CA MET A 52 -3.60 -1.41 2.55
C MET A 52 -4.72 -1.28 3.58
N ALA A 53 -5.55 -0.23 3.49
CA ALA A 53 -6.70 -0.03 4.37
C ALA A 53 -7.69 -1.19 4.28
N ARG A 54 -7.98 -1.70 3.07
CA ARG A 54 -8.85 -2.87 2.89
C ARG A 54 -8.25 -4.14 3.49
N GLY A 55 -6.93 -4.34 3.38
CA GLY A 55 -6.23 -5.44 4.05
C GLY A 55 -6.34 -5.34 5.56
N LEU A 56 -6.08 -4.16 6.13
CA LEU A 56 -6.25 -3.91 7.56
C LEU A 56 -7.70 -4.14 8.01
N TRP A 57 -8.67 -3.64 7.25
CA TRP A 57 -10.08 -3.87 7.56
C TRP A 57 -10.45 -5.36 7.56
N ALA A 58 -9.95 -6.13 6.59
CA ALA A 58 -10.17 -7.58 6.56
C ALA A 58 -9.53 -8.29 7.75
N MET A 59 -8.33 -7.86 8.18
CA MET A 59 -7.67 -8.40 9.38
C MET A 59 -8.46 -8.07 10.65
N VAL A 60 -8.86 -6.81 10.82
CA VAL A 60 -9.63 -6.35 11.98
C VAL A 60 -11.00 -7.04 12.04
N THR A 61 -11.71 -7.17 10.92
CA THR A 61 -13.03 -7.82 10.91
C THR A 61 -12.96 -9.32 11.13
N LYS A 62 -11.89 -9.98 10.68
CA LYS A 62 -11.69 -11.43 10.88
C LYS A 62 -10.90 -11.77 12.14
N GLN A 63 -10.44 -10.78 12.90
CA GLN A 63 -9.58 -10.95 14.09
C GLN A 63 -8.34 -11.82 13.78
N VAL A 64 -7.72 -11.59 12.61
CA VAL A 64 -6.53 -12.31 12.18
C VAL A 64 -5.32 -11.41 12.33
N ASP A 65 -4.26 -11.95 12.93
CA ASP A 65 -2.98 -11.25 13.05
C ASP A 65 -2.33 -10.98 11.70
N TYR A 66 -1.52 -9.93 11.63
CA TYR A 66 -0.76 -9.61 10.44
C TYR A 66 0.18 -10.76 10.07
N ARG A 67 0.02 -11.28 8.84
CA ARG A 67 0.91 -12.29 8.26
C ARG A 67 1.74 -11.65 7.17
N THR A 68 3.06 -11.68 7.33
CA THR A 68 3.97 -11.13 6.33
C THR A 68 3.80 -11.90 5.02
N PRO A 69 3.54 -11.23 3.88
CA PRO A 69 3.33 -11.91 2.61
C PRO A 69 4.59 -12.68 2.13
N ALA A 70 5.79 -12.33 2.62
CA ALA A 70 7.02 -13.09 2.37
C ALA A 70 7.04 -14.48 3.04
N THR A 71 6.15 -14.74 4.02
CA THR A 71 6.02 -16.02 4.70
C THR A 71 4.96 -16.92 4.04
N MET A 72 4.21 -16.41 3.06
CA MET A 72 3.34 -17.23 2.20
C MET A 72 4.19 -17.79 1.05
N ALA A 73 4.89 -18.88 1.32
CA ALA A 73 5.46 -19.78 0.31
C ALA A 73 4.42 -20.80 -0.14
#